data_AF-A0A850NUG7-F1
#
_entry.id   AF-A0A850NUG7-F1
#
_cell.length_a   1.000
_cell.length_b   1.000
_cell.length_c   1.000
_cell.angle_alpha   90.00
_cell.angle_beta   90.00
_cell.angle_gamma   90.00
#
_symmetry.space_group_name_H-M   'P 1'
#
loop_
_entity.id
_entity.type
_entity.pdbx_description
1 polymer ?
#
loop_
_entity_poly.entity_id
_entity_poly.type
_entity_poly.pdbx_seq_one_letter_code
_entity_poly.pdbx_strand_id
1 'polypeptide(L)'
;MSDADSLVIGIDAGTSVMKAVAFTLAGAQIDVAARPNRYTAGADGSATQDMDRTWADCAATLRELAERIPGLARRTAAIAVTGQGDGTWLVGAGNRPVGEAWLWLD
;
A
#
# COMPACT_ATOMS: atom_id res chain seq x y z
N MET A 1 -20.08 7.33 -15.67
CA MET A 1 -19.66 5.94 -15.36
C MET A 1 -20.86 5.26 -14.75
N SER A 2 -21.27 4.08 -15.23
CA SER A 2 -22.33 3.33 -14.54
C SER A 2 -21.74 2.64 -13.30
N ASP A 3 -22.57 2.44 -12.28
CA ASP A 3 -22.16 1.72 -11.06
C ASP A 3 -21.62 0.31 -11.39
N ALA A 4 -22.13 -0.32 -12.46
CA ALA A 4 -21.69 -1.62 -12.93
C ALA A 4 -20.23 -1.66 -13.43
N ASP A 5 -19.65 -0.51 -13.79
CA ASP A 5 -18.27 -0.41 -14.30
C ASP A 5 -17.30 0.23 -13.30
N SER A 6 -17.81 0.61 -12.12
CA SER A 6 -17.05 1.28 -11.06
C SER A 6 -16.31 0.26 -10.19
N LEU A 7 -15.06 0.59 -9.85
CA LEU A 7 -14.17 -0.25 -9.05
C LEU A 7 -13.71 0.48 -7.79
N VAL A 8 -13.46 -0.28 -6.73
CA VAL A 8 -12.76 0.18 -5.53
C VAL A 8 -11.37 -0.44 -5.52
N ILE A 9 -10.35 0.35 -5.23
CA ILE A 9 -8.99 -0.18 -4.98
C ILE A 9 -8.78 -0.25 -3.47
N GLY A 10 -8.44 -1.43 -2.96
CA GLY A 10 -7.91 -1.62 -1.61
C GLY A 10 -6.38 -1.68 -1.63
N ILE A 11 -5.73 -0.82 -0.86
CA ILE A 11 -4.29 -0.88 -0.58
C ILE A 11 -4.11 -1.53 0.79
N ASP A 12 -3.30 -2.58 0.86
CA ASP A 12 -2.91 -3.26 2.11
C ASP A 12 -1.39 -3.19 2.26
N ALA A 13 -0.92 -2.21 3.04
CA ALA A 13 0.47 -2.00 3.37
C ALA A 13 0.87 -2.84 4.60
N GLY A 14 0.80 -4.16 4.48
CA GLY A 14 1.11 -5.09 5.59
C GLY A 14 2.60 -5.15 5.95
N THR A 15 2.98 -5.97 6.92
CA THR A 15 4.39 -6.09 7.36
C THR A 15 5.28 -6.74 6.30
N SER A 16 4.78 -7.83 5.68
CA SER A 16 5.58 -8.64 4.75
C SER A 16 5.33 -8.30 3.27
N VAL A 17 4.15 -7.75 2.95
CA VAL A 17 3.71 -7.55 1.56
C VAL A 17 2.90 -6.27 1.47
N MET A 18 3.24 -5.44 0.48
CA MET A 18 2.41 -4.36 -0.04
C MET A 18 1.47 -4.92 -1.13
N LYS A 19 0.16 -4.70 -1.02
CA LYS A 19 -0.82 -5.15 -2.01
C LYS A 19 -1.68 -3.99 -2.50
N ALA A 20 -2.09 -4.07 -3.76
CA ALA A 20 -3.20 -3.31 -4.31
C ALA A 20 -4.17 -4.28 -4.97
N VAL A 21 -5.44 -4.20 -4.58
CA VAL A 21 -6.50 -5.11 -5.03
C VAL A 21 -7.65 -4.29 -5.61
N ALA A 22 -8.14 -4.66 -6.79
CA ALA A 22 -9.34 -4.04 -7.36
C ALA A 22 -10.58 -4.91 -7.08
N PHE A 23 -11.67 -4.27 -6.65
CA PHE A 23 -12.95 -4.89 -6.38
C PHE A 23 -14.07 -4.20 -7.17
N THR A 24 -15.12 -4.93 -7.52
CA THR A 24 -16.40 -4.33 -7.90
C THR A 24 -17.09 -3.71 -6.68
N LEU A 25 -18.10 -2.87 -6.91
CA LEU A 25 -18.92 -2.31 -5.81
C LEU A 25 -19.67 -3.38 -5.00
N ALA A 26 -19.84 -4.60 -5.55
CA ALA A 26 -20.41 -5.74 -4.84
C ALA A 26 -19.37 -6.55 -4.04
N GLY A 27 -18.11 -6.11 -4.02
CA GLY A 27 -17.01 -6.76 -3.29
C GLY A 27 -16.34 -7.92 -4.03
N ALA A 28 -16.63 -8.14 -5.32
CA ALA A 28 -15.97 -9.18 -6.10
C ALA A 28 -14.56 -8.71 -6.50
N GLN A 29 -13.53 -9.47 -6.14
CA GLN A 29 -12.15 -9.20 -6.55
C GLN A 29 -11.99 -9.39 -8.06
N ILE A 30 -11.37 -8.41 -8.71
CA ILE A 30 -11.04 -8.45 -10.15
C ILE A 30 -9.61 -8.91 -10.37
N ASP A 31 -8.64 -8.27 -9.71
CA ASP A 31 -7.22 -8.62 -9.79
C ASP A 31 -6.48 -8.06 -8.56
N VAL A 32 -5.25 -8.52 -8.37
CA VAL A 32 -4.32 -8.09 -7.31
C VAL A 32 -2.90 -7.96 -7.86
N ALA A 33 -2.22 -6.90 -7.45
CA ALA A 33 -0.77 -6.77 -7.54
C ALA A 33 -0.17 -6.77 -6.13
N ALA A 34 1.04 -7.31 -5.99
CA ALA A 34 1.70 -7.42 -4.69
C ALA A 34 3.22 -7.37 -4.80
N ARG A 35 3.87 -6.77 -3.80
CA ARG A 35 5.32 -6.67 -3.67
C ARG A 35 5.77 -7.02 -2.25
N PRO A 36 6.86 -7.78 -2.06
CA PRO A 36 7.42 -7.98 -0.74
C PRO A 36 7.87 -6.65 -0.12
N ASN A 37 7.49 -6.40 1.12
CA ASN A 37 8.03 -5.31 1.91
C ASN A 37 9.41 -5.67 2.45
N ARG A 38 10.18 -4.64 2.82
CA ARG A 38 11.49 -4.81 3.45
C ARG A 38 11.57 -3.95 4.69
N TYR A 39 12.04 -4.56 5.77
CA TYR A 39 12.38 -3.89 7.02
C TYR A 39 13.73 -4.42 7.49
N THR A 40 14.37 -3.68 8.39
CA THR A 40 15.64 -4.04 9.02
C THR A 40 15.35 -4.48 10.44
N ALA A 41 15.89 -5.62 10.84
CA ALA A 41 15.87 -6.08 12.23
C ALA A 41 17.26 -5.91 12.86
N GLY A 42 17.34 -5.21 13.99
CA GLY A 42 18.55 -5.00 14.76
C GLY A 42 18.83 -6.13 15.76
N ALA A 43 20.08 -6.28 16.17
CA ALA A 43 20.47 -7.24 17.20
C ALA A 43 19.95 -6.89 18.60
N ASP A 44 19.49 -5.66 18.80
CA ASP A 44 18.85 -5.13 20.00
C ASP A 44 17.34 -5.37 20.05
N GLY A 45 16.78 -6.06 19.05
CA GLY A 45 15.35 -6.30 18.91
C GLY A 45 14.63 -5.30 18.02
N SER A 46 15.29 -4.21 17.61
CA SER A 46 14.64 -3.17 16.84
C SER A 46 14.13 -3.65 15.49
N ALA A 47 13.02 -3.09 15.01
CA ALA A 47 12.47 -3.39 13.69
C ALA A 47 12.04 -2.10 12.98
N THR A 48 12.81 -1.70 11.96
CA THR A 48 12.60 -0.41 11.28
C THR A 48 12.35 -0.55 9.78
N GLN A 49 11.60 0.38 9.18
CA GLN A 49 11.24 0.35 7.76
C GLN A 49 11.41 1.72 7.08
N ASP A 50 12.05 1.69 5.91
CA ASP A 50 12.25 2.88 5.07
C ASP A 50 10.90 3.36 4.52
N MET A 51 10.53 4.58 4.88
CA MET A 51 9.25 5.20 4.53
C MET A 51 9.18 5.63 3.06
N ASP A 52 10.29 6.12 2.49
CA ASP A 52 10.37 6.51 1.08
C ASP A 52 10.23 5.27 0.18
N ARG A 53 10.89 4.17 0.57
CA ARG A 53 10.74 2.87 -0.10
C ARG A 53 9.32 2.35 -0.01
N THR A 54 8.72 2.39 1.19
CA THR A 54 7.33 1.93 1.40
C THR A 54 6.36 2.67 0.47
N TRP A 55 6.53 3.97 0.32
CA TRP A 55 5.76 4.78 -0.62
C TRP A 55 6.04 4.39 -2.08
N ALA A 56 7.31 4.24 -2.47
CA ALA A 56 7.69 3.85 -3.82
C ALA A 56 7.11 2.48 -4.21
N ASP A 57 7.16 1.50 -3.30
CA ASP A 57 6.63 0.16 -3.50
C ASP A 57 5.09 0.16 -3.57
N CYS A 58 4.41 1.01 -2.79
CA CYS A 58 2.96 1.23 -2.90
C CYS A 58 2.59 1.75 -4.30
N ALA A 59 3.26 2.83 -4.76
CA ALA A 59 3.01 3.41 -6.06
C ALA A 59 3.34 2.44 -7.21
N ALA A 60 4.39 1.63 -7.08
CA ALA A 60 4.73 0.61 -8.06
C ALA A 60 3.67 -0.50 -8.11
N THR A 61 3.17 -0.95 -6.95
CA THR A 61 2.09 -1.96 -6.86
C THR A 61 0.79 -1.46 -7.51
N LEU A 62 0.43 -0.19 -7.32
CA LEU A 62 -0.73 0.42 -7.98
C LEU A 62 -0.58 0.51 -9.50
N ARG A 63 0.61 0.87 -9.99
CA ARG A 63 0.88 0.91 -11.44
C ARG A 63 0.79 -0.47 -12.07
N GLU A 64 1.35 -1.48 -11.41
CA GLU A 64 1.26 -2.87 -11.85
C GLU A 64 -0.19 -3.37 -11.92
N LEU A 65 -1.04 -3.00 -10.95
CA LEU A 65 -2.47 -3.29 -11.02
C LEU A 65 -3.14 -2.58 -12.20
N ALA A 66 -2.77 -1.33 -12.47
CA ALA A 66 -3.30 -0.55 -13.59
C ALA A 66 -2.87 -1.08 -14.97
N GLU A 67 -1.70 -1.71 -15.07
CA GLU A 67 -1.24 -2.41 -16.28
C GLU A 67 -2.09 -3.66 -16.58
N ARG A 68 -2.63 -4.32 -15.55
CA ARG A 68 -3.45 -5.54 -15.68
C ARG A 68 -4.93 -5.25 -15.94
N ILE A 69 -5.45 -4.13 -15.45
CA ILE A 69 -6.87 -3.77 -15.55
C ILE A 69 -7.06 -2.58 -16.51
N PRO A 70 -7.61 -2.80 -17.72
CA PRO A 70 -7.86 -1.74 -18.68
C PRO A 70 -8.72 -0.61 -18.10
N GLY A 71 -8.20 0.62 -18.20
CA GLY A 71 -8.89 1.82 -17.75
C GLY A 71 -9.09 1.90 -16.23
N LEU A 72 -8.29 1.18 -15.42
CA LEU A 72 -8.42 1.16 -13.96
C LEU A 72 -8.57 2.55 -13.35
N ALA A 73 -7.68 3.49 -13.70
CA ALA A 73 -7.71 4.84 -13.16
C ALA A 73 -9.04 5.57 -13.44
N ARG A 74 -9.58 5.42 -14.66
CA ARG A 74 -10.87 6.01 -15.02
C ARG A 74 -12.04 5.35 -14.27
N ARG A 75 -11.95 4.03 -14.04
CA ARG A 75 -12.99 3.20 -13.42
C ARG A 75 -12.97 3.23 -11.89
N THR A 76 -11.90 3.74 -11.29
CA THR A 76 -11.74 3.79 -9.83
C THR A 76 -12.66 4.84 -9.24
N ALA A 77 -13.65 4.40 -8.47
CA ALA A 77 -14.56 5.26 -7.74
C ALA A 77 -14.02 5.65 -6.36
N ALA A 78 -13.23 4.77 -5.72
CA ALA A 78 -12.64 5.01 -4.42
C ALA A 78 -11.33 4.22 -4.23
N ILE A 79 -10.47 4.74 -3.34
CA ILE A 79 -9.30 4.03 -2.82
C ILE A 79 -9.47 3.90 -1.31
N ALA A 80 -9.38 2.69 -0.80
CA ALA A 80 -9.32 2.38 0.63
C ALA A 80 -7.88 1.99 0.99
N VAL A 81 -7.40 2.45 2.14
CA VAL A 81 -6.03 2.17 2.61
C VAL A 81 -6.12 1.49 3.97
N THR A 82 -5.49 0.33 4.08
CA THR A 82 -5.17 -0.35 5.33
C THR A 82 -3.66 -0.59 5.37
N GLY A 83 -3.12 -0.79 6.57
CA GLY A 83 -1.71 -1.07 6.75
C GLY A 83 -1.46 -1.76 8.07
N GLN A 84 -0.19 -1.76 8.46
CA GLN A 84 0.25 -2.20 9.78
C GLN A 84 -0.50 -1.41 10.87
N GLY A 85 -0.85 -2.07 11.97
CA GLY A 85 -1.60 -1.47 13.07
C GLY A 85 -0.74 -0.52 13.90
N ASP A 86 0.15 -1.08 14.71
CA ASP A 86 1.07 -0.29 15.56
C ASP A 86 2.35 0.13 14.80
N GLY A 87 3.10 1.03 15.43
CA GLY A 87 4.36 1.56 14.93
C GLY A 87 4.41 3.09 14.97
N THR A 88 5.61 3.65 14.82
CA THR A 88 5.84 5.10 14.85
C THR A 88 6.41 5.57 13.51
N TRP A 89 5.61 6.35 12.78
CA TRP A 89 5.91 6.84 11.44
C TRP A 89 5.93 8.38 11.44
N LEU A 90 7.10 8.97 11.67
CA LEU A 90 7.22 10.42 11.81
C LEU A 90 7.51 11.11 10.46
N VAL A 91 6.62 12.02 10.07
CA VAL A 91 6.77 12.85 8.87
C VAL A 91 7.00 14.30 9.29
N GLY A 92 8.07 14.89 8.76
CA GLY A 92 8.48 16.27 9.02
C GLY A 92 8.07 17.23 7.90
N ALA A 93 8.74 18.39 7.89
CA ALA A 93 8.51 19.43 6.89
C ALA A 93 8.71 18.91 5.45
N GLY A 94 7.86 19.37 4.53
CA GLY A 94 7.93 18.95 3.12
C GLY A 94 7.50 17.50 2.87
N ASN A 95 6.72 16.91 3.78
CA ASN A 95 6.28 15.50 3.71
C ASN A 95 7.45 14.52 3.61
N ARG A 96 8.57 14.82 4.29
CA ARG A 96 9.76 13.97 4.32
C ARG A 96 9.78 13.13 5.60
N PRO A 97 10.22 11.86 5.54
CA PRO A 97 10.47 11.07 6.74
C PRO A 97 11.47 11.79 7.67
N VAL A 98 11.20 11.78 8.98
CA VAL A 98 12.17 12.25 9.99
C VAL A 98 13.29 11.22 10.19
N GLY A 99 13.00 9.95 9.89
CA GLY A 99 13.91 8.81 9.90
C GLY A 99 13.17 7.56 9.43
N GLU A 100 13.75 6.38 9.69
CA GLU A 100 13.05 5.12 9.49
C GLU A 100 11.80 5.03 10.39
N ALA A 101 10.75 4.36 9.92
CA ALA A 101 9.61 4.05 10.76
C ALA A 101 9.94 2.90 11.71
N TRP A 102 9.47 2.98 12.94
CA TRP A 102 9.60 1.92 13.95
C TRP A 102 8.35 1.05 13.87
N LEU A 103 8.51 -0.23 13.55
CA LEU A 103 7.38 -1.11 13.31
C LEU A 103 6.78 -1.63 14.62
N TRP A 104 5.59 -2.21 14.54
CA TRP A 104 4.99 -2.95 15.66
C TRP A 104 5.80 -4.17 16.13
N LEU A 105 6.82 -4.57 15.37
CA LEU A 105 7.73 -5.66 15.67
C LEU A 105 8.92 -5.25 16.56
N ASP A 106 9.11 -3.95 16.79
CA ASP A 106 10.20 -3.40 17.61
C ASP A 106 10.07 -3.78 19.09
#